data_AF-A0A7C7M3V0-F1
#
_entry.id   AF-A0A7C7M3V0-F1
#
_cell.length_a   1.000
_cell.length_b   1.000
_cell.length_c   1.000
_cell.angle_alpha   90.00
_cell.angle_beta   90.00
_cell.angle_gamma   90.00
#
_symmetry.space_group_name_H-M   'P 1'
#
loop_
_entity.id
_entity.type
_entity.pdbx_description
1 polymer ?
#
loop_
_entity_poly.entity_id
_entity_poly.type
_entity_poly.pdbx_seq_one_letter_code
_entity_poly.pdbx_strand_id
1 'polypeptide(L)'
;FERKELIYIYRSDQDIIVFSAICPHAACLIRKNDEGFGCPCHKSSFASDGIVLSGPSPRSLDRLHTKVEDGRLYVKYEKFRSGTNVKKVIG
;
A
#
# COMPACT_ATOMS: atom_id res chain seq x y z
N PHE A 1 -11.38 18.00 9.05
CA PHE A 1 -11.08 17.03 7.98
C PHE A 1 -9.97 16.11 8.49
N GLU A 2 -10.33 14.98 9.10
CA GLU A 2 -9.35 14.03 9.64
C GLU A 2 -8.54 13.41 8.50
N ARG A 3 -7.23 13.57 8.56
CA ARG A 3 -6.28 12.96 7.62
C ARG A 3 -6.22 11.47 7.98
N LYS A 4 -7.02 10.64 7.31
CA LYS A 4 -7.02 9.19 7.57
C LYS A 4 -5.77 8.56 6.94
N GLU A 5 -4.79 8.28 7.79
CA GLU A 5 -3.60 7.49 7.48
C GLU A 5 -3.98 6.00 7.49
N LEU A 6 -4.51 5.54 6.35
CA LEU A 6 -4.96 4.16 6.19
C LEU A 6 -3.83 3.28 5.66
N ILE A 7 -3.69 2.12 6.28
CA ILE A 7 -2.71 1.10 5.95
C ILE A 7 -3.39 -0.26 5.86
N TYR A 8 -2.78 -1.19 5.12
CA TYR A 8 -3.15 -2.59 5.11
C TYR A 8 -2.02 -3.41 5.73
N ILE A 9 -2.36 -4.27 6.69
CA ILE A 9 -1.43 -5.23 7.28
C ILE A 9 -1.67 -6.57 6.58
N TYR A 10 -0.64 -7.06 5.90
CA TYR A 10 -0.57 -8.40 5.32
C TYR A 10 0.36 -9.25 6.20
N ARG A 11 -0.14 -10.40 6.63
CA ARG A 11 0.61 -11.36 7.44
C ARG A 11 0.70 -12.67 6.68
N SER A 12 1.92 -13.12 6.42
CA SER A 12 2.21 -14.51 6.03
C SER A 12 2.74 -15.28 7.25
N ASP A 13 3.03 -16.56 7.08
CA ASP A 13 3.62 -17.39 8.13
C ASP A 13 5.03 -16.91 8.55
N GLN A 14 5.73 -16.21 7.64
CA GLN A 14 7.12 -15.80 7.83
C GLN A 14 7.28 -14.29 8.08
N ASP A 15 6.36 -13.46 7.57
CA ASP A 15 6.53 -12.01 7.55
C ASP A 15 5.25 -11.23 7.83
N ILE A 16 5.43 -10.02 8.38
CA ILE A 16 4.41 -8.98 8.41
C ILE A 16 4.83 -7.88 7.45
N ILE A 17 3.98 -7.58 6.48
CA ILE A 17 4.16 -6.51 5.52
C ILE A 17 3.04 -5.50 5.72
N VAL A 18 3.40 -4.22 5.80
CA VAL A 18 2.41 -3.13 5.86
C VAL A 18 2.47 -2.36 4.56
N PHE A 19 1.31 -2.14 3.94
CA PHE A 19 1.16 -1.34 2.72
C PHE A 19 0.42 -0.03 3.03
N SER A 20 0.79 1.04 2.32
CA SER A 20 -0.06 2.22 2.19
C SER A 20 -1.36 1.85 1.49
N ALA A 21 -2.49 2.35 2.00
CA ALA A 21 -3.79 2.20 1.31
C ALA A 21 -3.94 3.16 0.11
N ILE A 22 -2.88 3.85 -0.30
CA ILE A 22 -2.88 4.84 -1.37
C ILE A 22 -2.38 4.19 -2.66
N CYS A 23 -3.19 4.28 -3.72
CA CYS A 23 -2.83 3.80 -5.04
C CYS A 23 -1.63 4.59 -5.60
N PRO A 24 -0.54 3.93 -6.03
CA PRO A 24 0.63 4.62 -6.60
C PRO A 24 0.35 5.37 -7.91
N HIS A 25 -0.81 5.18 -8.53
CA HIS A 25 -1.20 5.88 -9.76
C HIS A 25 -1.54 7.35 -9.50
N ALA A 26 -2.64 7.60 -8.77
CA ALA A 26 -3.22 8.94 -8.63
C ALA A 26 -3.72 9.21 -7.20
N ALA A 27 -3.07 8.59 -6.20
CA ALA A 27 -3.32 8.80 -4.78
C ALA A 27 -4.75 8.50 -4.26
N CYS A 28 -5.56 7.73 -5.00
CA CYS A 28 -6.85 7.24 -4.51
C CYS A 28 -6.68 6.19 -3.41
N LEU A 29 -7.63 6.11 -2.47
CA LEU A 29 -7.72 4.99 -1.55
C LEU A 29 -8.08 3.70 -2.30
N ILE A 30 -7.29 2.65 -2.12
CA ILE A 30 -7.60 1.31 -2.60
C ILE A 30 -8.54 0.59 -1.63
N ARG A 31 -9.21 -0.47 -2.09
CA ARG A 31 -10.07 -1.33 -1.27
C ARG A 31 -9.64 -2.77 -1.40
N LYS A 32 -9.79 -3.56 -0.33
CA LYS A 32 -9.62 -5.01 -0.39
C LYS A 32 -10.79 -5.65 -1.15
N ASN A 33 -10.50 -6.69 -1.92
CA ASN A 33 -11.47 -7.60 -2.56
C ASN A 33 -10.97 -9.05 -2.42
N ASP A 34 -11.66 -10.00 -3.07
CA ASP A 34 -11.32 -11.43 -2.97
C ASP A 34 -9.99 -11.79 -3.62
N GLU A 35 -9.52 -10.98 -4.57
CA GLU A 35 -8.28 -11.20 -5.34
C GLU A 35 -7.06 -10.43 -4.78
N GLY A 36 -7.28 -9.57 -3.78
CA GLY A 36 -6.26 -8.69 -3.21
C GLY A 36 -6.80 -7.27 -2.99
N PHE A 37 -6.33 -6.31 -3.77
CA PHE A 37 -6.71 -4.90 -3.68
C PHE A 37 -7.09 -4.31 -5.03
N GLY A 38 -8.13 -3.47 -5.04
CA GLY A 38 -8.59 -2.73 -6.21
C GLY A 38 -8.65 -1.22 -5.97
N CYS A 39 -8.18 -0.44 -6.95
CA CYS A 39 -8.35 1.01 -6.99
C CYS A 39 -9.65 1.36 -7.75
N PRO A 40 -10.65 1.97 -7.09
CA PRO A 40 -11.95 2.25 -7.73
C PRO A 40 -11.89 3.37 -8.77
N CYS A 41 -10.83 4.18 -8.78
CA CYS A 41 -10.73 5.34 -9.68
C CYS A 41 -10.41 4.94 -11.13
N HIS A 42 -9.37 4.14 -11.32
CA HIS A 42 -8.84 3.81 -12.65
C HIS A 42 -8.54 2.32 -12.82
N LYS A 43 -9.10 1.48 -11.94
CA LYS A 43 -9.07 0.01 -12.03
C LYS A 43 -7.67 -0.61 -11.99
N SER A 44 -6.71 0.04 -11.32
CA SER A 44 -5.48 -0.66 -10.92
C SER A 44 -5.81 -1.77 -9.93
N SER A 45 -5.25 -2.95 -10.13
CA SER A 45 -5.42 -4.10 -9.24
C SER A 45 -4.06 -4.56 -8.71
N PHE A 46 -4.08 -5.11 -7.49
CA PHE A 46 -2.90 -5.59 -6.79
C PHE A 46 -3.22 -6.91 -6.12
N ALA A 47 -2.28 -7.85 -6.11
CA ALA A 47 -2.40 -9.08 -5.36
C ALA A 47 -2.40 -8.80 -3.85
N SER A 48 -2.73 -9.82 -3.05
CA SER A 48 -2.76 -9.72 -1.58
C SER A 48 -1.41 -9.33 -0.96
N ASP A 49 -0.31 -9.64 -1.63
CA ASP A 49 1.06 -9.23 -1.26
C ASP A 49 1.49 -7.88 -1.88
N GLY A 50 0.53 -7.15 -2.45
CA GLY A 50 0.72 -5.80 -2.99
C GLY A 50 1.33 -5.72 -4.37
N ILE A 51 1.67 -6.86 -5.02
CA ILE A 51 2.18 -6.87 -6.40
C ILE A 51 1.13 -6.27 -7.35
N VAL A 52 1.54 -5.34 -8.21
CA VAL A 52 0.64 -4.82 -9.26
C VAL A 52 0.29 -5.92 -10.27
N LEU A 53 -1.00 -6.12 -10.51
CA LEU A 53 -1.52 -7.12 -11.44
C LEU A 53 -1.98 -6.48 -12.76
N SER A 54 -2.71 -5.36 -12.68
CA SER A 54 -3.24 -4.69 -13.87
C SER A 54 -3.56 -3.21 -13.64
N GLY A 55 -3.89 -2.51 -14.74
CA GLY A 55 -4.29 -1.11 -14.76
C GLY A 55 -3.11 -0.12 -14.77
N PRO A 56 -3.37 1.18 -14.65
CA PRO A 56 -2.38 2.22 -14.93
C PRO A 56 -1.40 2.46 -13.78
N SER A 57 -1.34 1.58 -12.78
CA SER A 57 -0.44 1.82 -11.66
C SER A 57 1.00 1.61 -12.11
N PRO A 58 1.89 2.58 -11.90
CA PRO A 58 3.28 2.49 -12.37
C PRO A 58 4.12 1.46 -11.62
N ARG A 59 3.64 0.96 -10.48
CA ARG A 59 4.35 0.05 -9.57
C ARG A 59 3.41 -0.60 -8.57
N SER A 60 3.89 -1.64 -7.91
CA SER A 60 3.26 -2.32 -6.76
C SER A 60 2.98 -1.35 -5.60
N LEU A 61 2.12 -1.78 -4.66
CA LEU A 61 1.77 -1.01 -3.47
C LEU A 61 3.00 -0.62 -2.65
N ASP A 62 2.89 0.56 -2.03
CA ASP A 62 3.94 1.11 -1.20
C ASP A 62 4.06 0.40 0.14
N ARG A 63 5.12 -0.39 0.32
CA ARG A 63 5.49 -0.99 1.61
C ARG A 63 5.95 0.08 2.61
N LEU A 64 5.39 0.12 3.80
CA LEU A 64 5.85 0.97 4.89
C LEU A 64 6.97 0.28 5.67
N HIS A 65 7.87 1.07 6.25
CA HIS A 65 8.90 0.52 7.12
C HIS A 65 8.28 0.08 8.45
N THR A 66 8.64 -1.12 8.90
CA THR A 66 8.06 -1.77 10.07
C THR A 66 9.13 -2.33 10.98
N LYS A 67 8.85 -2.34 12.29
CA LYS A 67 9.65 -3.02 13.31
C LYS A 67 8.71 -3.80 14.21
N VAL A 68 9.02 -5.06 14.50
CA VAL A 68 8.33 -5.86 15.53
C VAL A 68 9.25 -5.96 16.74
N GLU A 69 8.77 -5.51 17.90
CA GLU A 69 9.54 -5.50 19.15
C GLU A 69 8.56 -5.67 20.32
N ASP A 70 8.87 -6.56 21.27
CA ASP A 70 8.04 -6.86 22.44
C ASP A 70 6.56 -7.11 22.13
N GLY A 71 6.29 -7.88 21.06
CA GLY A 71 4.94 -8.22 20.62
C GLY A 71 4.15 -7.04 19.99
N ARG A 72 4.79 -5.90 19.75
CA ARG A 72 4.19 -4.71 19.13
C ARG A 72 4.72 -4.50 17.72
N LEU A 73 3.82 -4.14 16.81
CA LEU A 73 4.16 -3.72 15.45
C LEU A 73 4.25 -2.19 15.42
N TYR A 74 5.44 -1.68 15.17
CA TYR A 74 5.71 -0.28 14.90
C TYR A 74 5.71 -0.07 13.39
N VAL A 75 4.99 0.96 12.94
CA VAL A 75 4.88 1.33 11.53
C VAL A 75 5.33 2.77 11.37
N LYS A 76 6.33 3.01 10.53
CA LYS A 76 6.67 4.38 10.10
C LYS A 76 5.76 4.74 8.93
N TYR A 77 4.78 5.60 9.19
CA TYR A 77 3.91 6.11 8.12
C TYR A 77 4.69 7.07 7.21
N GLU A 78 4.58 6.85 5.90
CA GLU A 78 5.23 7.64 4.87
C GLU A 78 4.31 7.75 3.66
N LYS A 79 4.33 8.89 3.00
CA LYS A 79 3.69 9.12 1.71
C LYS A 79 4.72 9.03 0.61
N PHE A 80 4.27 8.52 -0.53
CA PHE A 80 5.11 8.36 -1.70
C PHE A 80 4.53 9.15 -2.87
N ARG A 81 5.40 9.65 -3.73
CA ARG A 81 5.00 10.32 -4.95
C ARG A 81 4.21 9.34 -5.83
N SER A 82 2.98 9.71 -6.17
CA SER A 82 2.14 8.99 -7.13
C SER A 82 2.50 9.34 -8.57
N GLY A 83 2.13 8.48 -9.52
CA GLY A 83 2.29 8.68 -10.96
C GLY A 83 3.71 8.41 -11.48
N THR A 84 4.55 7.72 -10.70
CA THR A 84 5.92 7.40 -11.11
C THR A 84 6.28 5.96 -10.76
N ASN A 85 7.12 5.31 -11.57
CA ASN A 85 7.64 3.97 -11.31
C ASN A 85 8.65 3.95 -10.15
N VAL A 86 9.07 5.11 -9.66
CA VAL A 86 10.03 5.26 -8.56
C VAL A 86 9.30 5.49 -7.24
N LYS A 87 9.71 4.73 -6.21
CA LYS A 87 9.26 4.94 -4.83
C LYS A 87 10.04 6.08 -4.20
N LYS A 88 9.49 7.31 -4.25
CA LYS A 88 10.07 8.51 -3.62
C LYS A 88 9.20 8.97 -2.45
N VAL A 89 9.75 9.00 -1.24
CA VAL A 89 9.11 9.55 -0.04
C VAL A 89 8.90 11.05 -0.20
N ILE A 90 7.73 11.57 0.18
CA ILE A 90 7.36 12.99 0.09
C ILE A 90 6.81 13.58 1.40
N GLY A 91 6.88 12.82 2.49
CA GLY A 91 6.47 13.24 3.85
C GLY A 91 5.33 12.42 4.42
#